data_AF-A0AA35V6M2-F1
#
_entry.id   AF-A0AA35V6M2-F1
#
_cell.length_a   1.000
_cell.length_b   1.000
_cell.length_c   1.000
_cell.angle_alpha   90.00
_cell.angle_beta   90.00
_cell.angle_gamma   90.00
#
_symmetry.space_group_name_H-M   'P 1'
#
loop_
_entity.id
_entity.type
_entity.pdbx_description
1 polymer ?
#
loop_
_entity_poly.entity_id
_entity_poly.type
_entity_poly.pdbx_seq_one_letter_code
_entity_poly.pdbx_strand_id
1 'polypeptide(L)'
;MEGCEITWSLGRHLETNPLSAGNKITTSKYTLINFQPKNLFIQFHQVAYIYFLAIATLNQLPPLVVFGRTVSLFPLLFILTVTAIKDGYEDWRRHRSDRNENNKESLVTIPCDMVLMWISDPSGIAYIQTMNLDGESNLKTRYARQETSLMPLGSISGVIRCEQPNRNIYEFTANRVKWS
;
A
#
# COMPACT_ATOMS: atom_id res chain seq x y z
N MET A 1 -3.04 11.39 -26.96
CA MET A 1 -3.48 11.33 -25.54
C MET A 1 -4.11 9.96 -25.34
N GLU A 2 -3.31 8.99 -24.91
CA GLU A 2 -3.75 7.61 -24.72
C GLU A 2 -4.41 7.51 -23.34
N GLY A 3 -5.75 7.51 -23.32
CA GLY A 3 -6.54 7.19 -22.14
C GLY A 3 -6.57 5.69 -21.89
N CYS A 4 -6.86 5.28 -20.66
CA CYS A 4 -7.02 3.87 -20.32
C CYS A 4 -8.38 3.38 -20.84
N GLU A 5 -8.38 2.38 -21.73
CA GLU A 5 -9.59 1.75 -22.24
C GLU A 5 -9.84 0.45 -21.50
N ILE A 6 -10.98 0.36 -20.80
CA ILE A 6 -11.42 -0.84 -20.09
C ILE A 6 -12.62 -1.39 -20.84
N THR A 7 -12.41 -2.52 -21.52
CA THR A 7 -13.45 -3.26 -22.23
C THR A 7 -14.00 -4.34 -21.32
N TRP A 8 -15.33 -4.42 -21.21
CA TRP A 8 -15.98 -5.47 -20.44
C TRP A 8 -17.16 -6.08 -21.18
N SER A 9 -17.32 -7.39 -21.00
CA SER A 9 -18.40 -8.19 -21.57
C SER A 9 -18.70 -9.27 -20.54
N LEU A 10 -19.94 -9.29 -20.04
CA LEU A 10 -20.36 -10.33 -19.11
C LEU A 10 -20.17 -11.71 -19.77
N GLY A 11 -19.40 -12.60 -19.13
CA GLY A 11 -19.14 -13.95 -19.64
C GLY A 11 -17.90 -14.11 -20.55
N ARG A 12 -17.11 -13.05 -20.79
CA ARG A 12 -15.80 -13.16 -21.47
C ARG A 12 -14.68 -12.64 -20.57
N HIS A 13 -13.49 -13.24 -20.72
CA HIS A 13 -12.27 -12.81 -20.03
C HIS A 13 -12.06 -11.31 -20.33
N LEU A 14 -11.95 -10.48 -19.28
CA LEU A 14 -11.64 -9.06 -19.44
C LEU A 14 -10.26 -8.95 -20.10
N GLU A 15 -10.21 -8.37 -21.31
CA GLU A 15 -8.95 -7.95 -21.90
C GLU A 15 -8.54 -6.63 -21.24
N THR A 16 -7.87 -6.74 -20.10
CA THR A 16 -7.22 -5.59 -19.47
C THR A 16 -5.95 -5.27 -20.24
N ASN A 17 -5.66 -3.98 -20.43
CA ASN A 17 -4.38 -3.52 -20.94
C ASN A 17 -3.21 -4.22 -20.20
N PRO A 18 -2.12 -4.63 -20.87
CA PRO A 18 -0.99 -5.33 -20.24
C PRO A 18 -0.25 -4.51 -19.14
N LEU A 19 -0.65 -3.27 -18.91
CA LEU A 19 -0.09 -2.35 -17.91
C LEU A 19 -0.87 -2.33 -16.58
N SER A 20 -1.95 -3.09 -16.42
CA SER A 20 -2.69 -3.15 -15.16
C SER A 20 -1.85 -3.78 -14.05
N ALA A 21 -1.50 -2.99 -13.04
CA ALA A 21 -0.81 -3.48 -11.85
C ALA A 21 -1.72 -4.42 -11.03
N GLY A 22 -1.13 -5.42 -10.39
CA GLY A 22 -1.87 -6.32 -9.50
C GLY A 22 -2.35 -5.61 -8.23
N ASN A 23 -3.47 -6.06 -7.66
CA ASN A 23 -4.06 -5.48 -6.44
C ASN A 23 -3.37 -5.89 -5.13
N LYS A 24 -2.05 -6.14 -5.18
CA LYS A 24 -1.27 -6.54 -4.01
C LYS A 24 -0.65 -5.31 -3.36
N ILE A 25 -1.06 -5.02 -2.14
CA ILE A 25 -0.50 -3.91 -1.35
C ILE A 25 0.72 -4.42 -0.57
N THR A 26 1.84 -3.71 -0.64
CA THR A 26 3.06 -3.99 0.12
C THR A 26 3.49 -2.75 0.88
N THR A 27 3.45 -2.80 2.22
CA THR A 27 3.87 -1.70 3.10
C THR A 27 5.22 -1.96 3.77
N SER A 28 5.74 -3.18 3.66
CA SER A 28 7.04 -3.56 4.20
C SER A 28 8.21 -2.90 3.48
N LYS A 29 9.19 -2.43 4.27
CA LYS A 29 10.36 -1.68 3.75
C LYS A 29 11.52 -2.59 3.40
N TYR A 30 11.59 -3.78 3.99
CA TYR A 30 12.69 -4.71 3.78
C TYR A 30 12.20 -6.04 3.20
N THR A 31 12.93 -6.55 2.21
CA THR A 31 12.86 -7.95 1.81
C THR A 31 13.73 -8.76 2.77
N LEU A 32 13.38 -10.01 3.11
CA LEU A 32 14.12 -10.87 4.07
C LEU A 32 15.65 -10.87 3.84
N ILE A 33 16.07 -10.79 2.58
CA ILE A 33 17.47 -10.81 2.11
C ILE A 33 18.16 -9.44 2.22
N ASN A 34 17.39 -8.34 2.15
CA ASN A 34 17.91 -6.96 2.23
C ASN A 34 17.86 -6.36 3.65
N PHE A 35 17.30 -7.10 4.62
CA PHE A 35 17.11 -6.61 5.98
C PHE A 35 18.44 -6.30 6.68
N GLN A 36 19.37 -7.26 6.73
CA GLN A 36 20.66 -7.06 7.42
C GLN A 36 21.50 -5.90 6.85
N PRO A 37 21.76 -5.79 5.53
CA PRO A 37 22.62 -4.72 5.02
C PRO A 37 21.96 -3.33 5.10
N LYS A 38 20.65 -3.22 4.86
CA LYS A 38 19.95 -1.91 4.89
C LYS A 38 19.65 -1.43 6.31
N ASN A 39 19.28 -2.34 7.22
CA ASN A 39 19.03 -1.99 8.61
C ASN A 39 20.30 -1.49 9.29
N LEU A 40 21.43 -2.16 9.05
CA LEU A 40 22.72 -1.77 9.60
C LEU A 40 23.22 -0.43 9.02
N PHE A 41 23.07 -0.20 7.71
CA PHE A 41 23.46 1.05 7.07
C PHE A 41 22.68 2.26 7.61
N ILE A 42 21.38 2.11 7.84
CA ILE A 42 20.53 3.17 8.40
C ILE A 42 20.85 3.40 9.89
N GLN A 43 21.11 2.32 10.65
CA GLN A 43 21.51 2.43 12.05
C GLN A 43 22.86 3.15 12.21
N PHE A 44 23.86 2.90 11.35
CA PHE A 44 25.17 3.58 11.45
C PHE A 44 25.18 5.07 11.05
N HIS A 45 24.15 5.55 10.35
CA HIS A 45 24.02 6.99 10.05
C HIS A 45 23.45 7.79 11.24
N GLN A 46 23.03 7.13 12.32
CA GLN A 46 22.55 7.80 13.51
C GLN A 46 23.75 8.25 14.38
N VAL A 47 23.85 9.57 14.59
CA VAL A 47 24.96 10.28 15.26
C VAL A 47 25.36 9.65 16.61
N ALA A 48 24.42 9.03 17.32
CA ALA A 48 24.67 8.34 18.58
C ALA A 48 25.63 7.15 18.44
N TYR A 49 25.56 6.35 17.37
CA TYR A 49 26.47 5.22 17.18
C TYR A 49 27.87 5.67 16.74
N ILE A 50 27.97 6.81 16.05
CA ILE A 50 29.24 7.45 15.71
C ILE A 50 29.95 7.90 17.00
N TYR A 51 29.22 8.45 17.97
CA TYR A 51 29.76 8.82 19.29
C TYR A 51 30.34 7.61 20.05
N PHE A 52 29.61 6.49 20.10
CA PHE A 52 30.11 5.27 20.75
C PHE A 52 31.31 4.65 20.01
N LEU A 53 31.35 4.74 18.68
CA LEU A 53 32.50 4.29 17.87
C LEU A 53 33.75 5.16 18.13
N ALA A 54 33.58 6.47 18.28
CA ALA A 54 34.66 7.39 18.61
C ALA A 54 35.26 7.10 20.00
N ILE A 55 34.43 6.83 21.01
CA ILE A 55 34.92 6.44 22.35
C ILE A 55 35.63 5.08 22.29
N ALA A 56 35.10 4.11 21.54
CA ALA A 56 35.71 2.78 21.40
C ALA A 56 37.08 2.83 20.70
N THR A 57 37.26 3.73 19.73
CA THR A 57 38.55 3.94 19.03
C THR A 57 39.54 4.76 19.88
N LEU A 58 39.08 5.80 20.57
CA LEU A 58 39.91 6.57 21.51
C LEU A 58 40.45 5.70 22.66
N ASN A 59 39.66 4.73 23.15
CA ASN A 59 40.05 3.78 24.19
C ASN A 59 41.06 2.71 23.72
N GLN A 60 41.47 2.68 22.43
CA GLN A 60 42.54 1.82 21.91
C GLN A 60 43.93 2.49 21.96
N LEU A 61 43.99 3.80 22.18
CA LEU A 61 45.25 4.52 22.33
C LEU A 61 45.84 4.22 23.72
N PRO A 62 47.06 3.65 23.81
CA PRO A 62 47.70 3.27 25.07
C PRO A 62 47.66 4.32 26.19
N PRO A 63 47.82 5.64 25.92
CA PRO A 63 47.79 6.65 26.98
C PRO A 63 46.39 6.98 27.52
N LEU A 64 45.32 6.49 26.86
CA LEU A 64 43.93 6.85 27.17
C LEU A 64 43.05 5.61 27.48
N VAL A 65 43.65 4.43 27.69
CA VAL A 65 42.91 3.19 27.97
C VAL A 65 42.36 3.22 29.40
N VAL A 66 41.04 3.35 29.55
CA VAL A 66 40.35 3.39 30.86
C VAL A 66 39.73 2.03 31.21
N PHE A 67 39.25 1.30 30.21
CA PHE A 67 38.63 -0.02 30.37
C PHE A 67 39.20 -1.01 29.35
N GLY A 68 39.16 -2.31 29.67
CA GLY A 68 39.62 -3.36 28.76
C GLY A 68 38.98 -3.25 27.37
N ARG A 69 39.78 -3.51 26.32
CA ARG A 69 39.45 -3.28 24.90
C ARG A 69 38.10 -3.89 24.47
N THR A 70 37.69 -4.98 25.11
CA THR A 70 36.42 -5.69 24.88
C THR A 70 35.23 -5.07 25.64
N VAL A 71 35.47 -4.53 26.83
CA VAL A 71 34.42 -4.01 27.72
C VAL A 71 33.80 -2.74 27.14
N SER A 72 34.58 -1.91 26.44
CA SER A 72 34.10 -0.71 25.76
C SER A 72 33.21 -1.00 24.53
N LEU A 73 33.29 -2.19 23.95
CA LEU A 73 32.48 -2.58 22.78
C LEU A 73 31.14 -3.20 23.16
N PHE A 74 31.03 -3.73 24.38
CA PHE A 74 29.83 -4.39 24.88
C PHE A 74 28.55 -3.52 24.82
N PRO A 75 28.52 -2.26 25.31
CA PRO A 75 27.30 -1.45 25.28
C PRO A 75 26.85 -1.10 23.85
N LEU A 76 27.80 -0.86 22.94
CA LEU A 76 27.50 -0.61 21.52
C LEU A 76 26.88 -1.85 20.87
N LEU A 77 27.45 -3.03 21.11
CA LEU A 77 26.95 -4.29 20.57
C LEU A 77 25.56 -4.63 21.13
N PHE A 78 25.33 -4.38 22.41
CA PHE A 78 24.03 -4.57 23.03
C PHE A 78 22.95 -3.69 22.39
N ILE A 79 23.20 -2.38 22.25
CA ILE A 79 22.24 -1.44 21.66
C ILE A 79 21.97 -1.79 20.19
N LEU A 80 23.00 -2.08 19.40
CA LEU A 80 22.82 -2.50 18.00
C LEU A 80 21.99 -3.78 17.88
N THR A 81 22.22 -4.74 18.78
CA THR A 81 21.47 -6.00 18.80
C THR A 81 20.01 -5.77 19.15
N VAL A 82 19.71 -4.99 20.20
CA VAL A 82 18.34 -4.69 20.62
C VAL A 82 17.58 -3.91 19.54
N THR A 83 18.21 -2.91 18.92
CA THR A 83 17.59 -2.11 17.85
C THR A 83 17.31 -2.98 16.61
N ALA A 84 18.27 -3.82 16.20
CA ALA A 84 18.08 -4.74 15.09
C ALA A 84 16.94 -5.76 15.34
N ILE A 85 16.83 -6.28 16.56
CA ILE A 85 15.73 -7.18 16.95
C ILE A 85 14.39 -6.45 16.86
N LYS A 86 14.30 -5.23 17.42
CA LYS A 86 13.07 -4.43 17.38
C LYS A 86 12.63 -4.14 15.94
N ASP A 87 13.55 -3.63 15.12
CA ASP A 87 13.26 -3.28 13.73
C ASP A 87 12.84 -4.51 12.91
N GLY A 88 13.47 -5.66 13.17
CA GLY A 88 13.13 -6.93 12.52
C GLY A 88 11.76 -7.45 12.95
N TYR A 89 11.43 -7.37 14.24
CA TYR A 89 10.12 -7.75 14.75
C TYR A 89 9.01 -6.86 14.17
N GLU A 90 9.24 -5.54 14.11
CA GLU A 90 8.30 -4.61 13.50
C GLU A 90 8.08 -4.88 12.01
N ASP A 91 9.14 -5.14 11.25
CA ASP A 91 9.01 -5.44 9.81
C ASP A 91 8.31 -6.79 9.58
N TRP A 92 8.62 -7.83 10.38
CA TRP A 92 7.90 -9.11 10.34
C TRP A 92 6.40 -8.94 10.61
N ARG A 93 6.04 -8.13 11.62
CA ARG A 93 4.65 -7.81 11.92
C ARG A 93 3.97 -7.10 10.75
N ARG A 94 4.66 -6.20 10.03
CA ARG A 94 4.13 -5.54 8.83
C ARG A 94 3.87 -6.54 7.70
N HIS A 95 4.81 -7.44 7.40
CA HIS A 95 4.58 -8.49 6.39
C HIS A 95 3.38 -9.39 6.74
N ARG A 96 3.21 -9.72 8.02
CA ARG A 96 2.06 -10.50 8.48
C ARG A 96 0.75 -9.73 8.31
N SER A 97 0.75 -8.43 8.62
CA SER A 97 -0.40 -7.54 8.42
C SER A 97 -0.77 -7.42 6.95
N ASP A 98 0.20 -7.16 6.07
CA ASP A 98 0.00 -7.07 4.62
C ASP A 98 -0.56 -8.39 4.07
N ARG A 99 -0.07 -9.54 4.54
CA ARG A 99 -0.59 -10.85 4.13
C ARG A 99 -2.02 -11.05 4.60
N ASN A 100 -2.38 -10.59 5.79
CA ASN A 100 -3.74 -10.70 6.28
C ASN A 100 -4.71 -9.83 5.48
N GLU A 101 -4.32 -8.58 5.17
CA GLU A 101 -5.17 -7.66 4.41
C GLU A 101 -5.34 -8.10 2.95
N ASN A 102 -4.25 -8.52 2.29
CA ASN A 102 -4.32 -8.97 0.89
C ASN A 102 -5.12 -10.28 0.70
N ASN A 103 -5.28 -11.10 1.75
CA ASN A 103 -6.04 -12.35 1.68
C ASN A 103 -7.46 -12.22 2.28
N LYS A 104 -7.89 -11.00 2.63
CA LYS A 104 -9.22 -10.75 3.18
C LYS A 104 -10.25 -10.73 2.05
N GLU A 105 -11.33 -11.50 2.20
CA GLU A 105 -12.46 -11.41 1.28
C GLU A 105 -13.21 -10.10 1.49
N SER A 106 -13.40 -9.34 0.41
CA SER A 106 -14.01 -8.01 0.44
C SER A 106 -15.42 -8.06 -0.14
N LEU A 107 -16.41 -8.37 0.70
CA LEU A 107 -17.83 -8.33 0.33
C LEU A 107 -18.44 -6.94 0.47
N VAL A 108 -18.01 -6.18 1.47
CA VAL A 108 -18.60 -4.88 1.84
C VAL A 108 -17.61 -3.73 1.64
N THR A 109 -16.33 -3.96 1.96
CA THR A 109 -15.27 -2.98 1.70
C THR A 109 -14.91 -3.01 0.23
N ILE A 110 -14.71 -1.84 -0.37
CA ILE A 110 -14.29 -1.69 -1.76
C ILE A 110 -12.76 -1.91 -1.83
N PRO A 111 -12.24 -3.01 -2.43
CA PRO A 111 -10.81 -3.34 -2.46
C PRO A 111 -9.97 -2.51 -3.44
N CYS A 112 -10.60 -1.90 -4.44
CA CYS A 112 -9.94 -1.12 -5.50
C CYS A 112 -10.92 -0.12 -6.12
N ASP A 113 -10.45 0.77 -6.99
CA ASP A 113 -11.33 1.73 -7.66
C ASP A 113 -12.35 0.98 -8.56
N MET A 114 -13.64 1.21 -8.32
CA MET A 114 -14.74 0.57 -9.04
C MET A 114 -15.69 1.60 -9.63
N VAL A 115 -16.24 1.27 -10.80
CA VAL A 115 -17.34 2.03 -11.40
C VAL A 115 -18.65 1.35 -11.02
N LEU A 116 -19.56 2.11 -10.41
CA LEU A 116 -20.88 1.63 -10.02
C LEU A 116 -21.78 1.49 -11.25
N MET A 117 -22.01 0.25 -11.68
CA MET A 117 -22.75 -0.05 -12.90
C MET A 117 -24.23 -0.23 -12.64
N TRP A 118 -24.59 -0.98 -11.60
CA TRP A 118 -25.96 -1.38 -11.30
C TRP A 118 -26.19 -1.44 -9.79
N ILE A 119 -27.44 -1.23 -9.38
CA ILE A 119 -27.92 -1.30 -8.00
C ILE A 119 -29.25 -2.03 -7.96
N SER A 120 -29.41 -2.86 -6.93
CA SER A 120 -30.66 -3.60 -6.67
C SER A 120 -31.77 -2.74 -6.11
N ASP A 121 -31.42 -1.65 -5.43
CA ASP A 121 -32.38 -0.73 -4.86
C ASP A 121 -33.10 0.06 -5.97
N PRO A 122 -34.44 0.12 -5.97
CA PRO A 122 -35.21 0.79 -7.02
C PRO A 122 -34.95 2.30 -7.11
N SER A 123 -34.36 2.92 -6.08
CA SER A 123 -33.95 4.34 -6.17
C SER A 123 -32.66 4.54 -6.98
N GLY A 124 -31.89 3.48 -7.24
CA GLY A 124 -30.62 3.54 -7.97
C GLY A 124 -29.48 4.18 -7.16
N ILE A 125 -29.61 4.23 -5.83
CA ILE A 125 -28.70 4.91 -4.91
C ILE A 125 -27.85 3.91 -4.12
N ALA A 126 -26.54 4.18 -4.04
CA ALA A 126 -25.63 3.59 -3.06
C ALA A 126 -25.11 4.66 -2.10
N TYR A 127 -24.87 4.23 -0.87
CA TYR A 127 -24.24 5.05 0.17
C TYR A 127 -22.82 4.57 0.40
N ILE A 128 -21.85 5.48 0.29
CA ILE A 128 -20.44 5.17 0.50
C ILE A 128 -19.92 5.99 1.67
N GLN A 129 -19.27 5.32 2.61
CA GLN A 129 -18.55 5.98 3.68
C GLN A 129 -17.11 6.28 3.23
N THR A 130 -16.68 7.54 3.33
CA THR A 130 -15.35 7.98 2.91
C THR A 130 -14.40 8.29 4.06
N MET A 131 -14.75 7.89 5.29
CA MET A 131 -13.99 8.20 6.50
C MET A 131 -12.49 7.80 6.44
N ASN A 132 -12.15 6.76 5.66
CA ASN A 132 -10.75 6.33 5.45
C ASN A 132 -9.99 7.14 4.39
N LEU A 133 -10.69 7.95 3.58
CA LEU A 133 -10.13 8.76 2.48
C LEU A 133 -10.00 10.24 2.87
N ASP A 134 -11.09 10.84 3.36
CA ASP A 134 -11.17 12.28 3.66
C ASP A 134 -11.47 12.60 5.13
N GLY A 135 -11.68 11.59 5.97
CA GLY A 135 -12.01 11.76 7.38
C GLY A 135 -13.45 12.20 7.65
N GLU A 136 -14.30 12.29 6.62
CA GLU A 136 -15.72 12.61 6.79
C GLU A 136 -16.48 11.37 7.29
N SER A 137 -17.28 11.54 8.35
CA SER A 137 -18.13 10.46 8.89
C SER A 137 -19.45 10.31 8.15
N ASN A 138 -19.79 11.28 7.30
CA ASN A 138 -21.04 11.30 6.55
C ASN A 138 -21.05 10.27 5.43
N LEU A 139 -22.24 9.75 5.13
CA LEU A 139 -22.45 8.90 3.96
C LEU A 139 -22.57 9.78 2.71
N LYS A 140 -21.75 9.49 1.70
CA LYS A 140 -21.84 10.13 0.38
C LYS A 140 -22.71 9.28 -0.53
N THR A 141 -23.73 9.92 -1.09
CA THR A 141 -24.63 9.32 -2.07
C THR A 141 -23.91 9.14 -3.41
N ARG A 142 -24.05 7.97 -4.02
CA ARG A 142 -23.59 7.64 -5.37
C ARG A 142 -24.73 7.01 -6.14
N TYR A 143 -24.81 7.32 -7.42
CA TYR A 143 -25.90 6.87 -8.29
C TYR A 143 -25.35 5.90 -9.31
N ALA A 144 -26.04 4.77 -9.47
CA ALA A 144 -25.85 3.94 -10.65
C ALA A 144 -26.45 4.66 -11.86
N ARG A 145 -25.87 4.44 -13.04
CA ARG A 145 -26.37 5.05 -14.26
C ARG A 145 -27.75 4.46 -14.61
N GLN A 146 -28.74 5.31 -14.83
CA GLN A 146 -30.13 4.90 -15.11
C GLN A 146 -30.26 4.03 -16.38
N GLU A 147 -29.36 4.18 -17.35
CA GLU A 147 -29.35 3.35 -18.55
C GLU A 147 -29.03 1.87 -18.25
N THR A 148 -28.21 1.62 -17.23
CA THR A 148 -27.79 0.27 -16.83
C THR A 148 -28.81 -0.41 -15.91
N SER A 149 -29.62 0.36 -15.17
CA SER A 149 -30.65 -0.22 -14.28
C SER A 149 -31.82 -0.84 -15.05
N LEU A 150 -32.06 -0.38 -16.28
CA LEU A 150 -33.11 -0.87 -17.17
C LEU A 150 -32.71 -2.14 -17.94
N MET A 151 -31.42 -2.50 -17.94
CA MET A 151 -30.93 -3.64 -18.70
C MET A 151 -30.82 -4.90 -17.82
N PRO A 152 -31.27 -6.07 -18.31
CA PRO A 152 -31.09 -7.34 -17.59
C PRO A 152 -29.60 -7.67 -17.45
N LEU A 153 -29.21 -8.20 -16.29
CA LEU A 153 -27.83 -8.47 -15.85
C LEU A 153 -27.03 -9.42 -16.76
N GLY A 154 -27.58 -9.92 -17.87
CA GLY A 154 -27.00 -10.96 -18.73
C GLY A 154 -26.40 -10.50 -20.07
N SER A 155 -26.79 -9.33 -20.59
CA SER A 155 -26.44 -8.94 -21.99
C SER A 155 -25.66 -7.65 -22.11
N ILE A 156 -25.19 -7.08 -21.00
CA ILE A 156 -24.54 -5.77 -21.06
C ILE A 156 -23.05 -5.97 -21.42
N SER A 157 -22.63 -5.37 -22.53
CA SER A 157 -21.23 -5.20 -22.86
C SER A 157 -20.95 -3.74 -23.17
N GLY A 158 -19.78 -3.25 -22.78
CA GLY A 158 -19.43 -1.86 -23.04
C GLY A 158 -17.95 -1.58 -22.90
N VAL A 159 -17.60 -0.39 -23.35
CA VAL A 159 -16.25 0.15 -23.26
C VAL A 159 -16.29 1.46 -22.49
N ILE A 160 -15.52 1.51 -21.41
CA ILE A 160 -15.33 2.71 -20.60
C ILE A 160 -13.92 3.23 -20.86
N ARG A 161 -13.82 4.49 -21.27
CA ARG A 161 -12.54 5.21 -21.33
C ARG A 161 -12.40 6.07 -20.09
N CYS A 162 -11.39 5.78 -19.31
CA CYS A 162 -11.06 6.53 -18.12
C CYS A 162 -9.79 7.36 -18.37
N GLU A 163 -9.66 8.44 -17.61
CA GLU A 163 -8.38 9.12 -17.47
C GLU A 163 -7.30 8.23 -16.82
N GLN A 164 -6.05 8.68 -16.86
CA GLN A 164 -4.95 7.97 -16.21
C GLN A 164 -5.01 8.12 -14.68
N PRO A 165 -4.49 7.16 -13.91
CA PRO A 165 -4.46 7.25 -12.45
C PRO A 165 -3.80 8.55 -11.98
N ASN A 166 -4.51 9.33 -11.18
CA ASN A 166 -4.06 10.62 -10.67
C ASN A 166 -4.28 10.69 -9.13
N ARG A 167 -3.78 11.74 -8.48
CA ARG A 167 -3.92 11.94 -7.01
C ARG A 167 -5.17 12.72 -6.59
N ASN A 168 -6.01 13.14 -7.55
CA ASN A 168 -7.23 13.88 -7.28
C ASN A 168 -8.33 12.90 -6.85
N ILE A 169 -8.80 13.04 -5.62
CA ILE A 169 -9.83 12.16 -5.02
C ILE A 169 -11.26 12.69 -5.21
N TYR A 170 -11.41 13.92 -5.72
CA TYR A 170 -12.71 14.59 -5.84
C TYR A 170 -13.26 14.55 -7.26
N GLU A 171 -12.38 14.42 -8.26
CA GLU A 171 -12.74 14.45 -9.67
C GLU A 171 -12.31 13.15 -10.33
N PHE A 172 -13.23 12.58 -11.10
CA PHE A 172 -12.98 11.42 -11.93
C PHE A 172 -13.72 11.60 -13.25
N THR A 173 -12.97 11.59 -14.35
CA THR A 173 -13.52 11.71 -15.70
C THR A 173 -13.46 10.36 -16.41
N ALA A 174 -14.65 9.80 -16.67
CA ALA A 174 -14.80 8.63 -17.53
C ALA A 174 -15.85 8.88 -18.60
N ASN A 175 -15.46 8.66 -19.85
CA ASN A 175 -16.33 8.75 -21.00
C ASN A 175 -16.72 7.35 -21.45
N ARG A 176 -18.02 7.19 -21.68
CA ARG A 176 -18.56 6.01 -22.34
C ARG A 176 -18.17 6.02 -23.81
N VAL A 177 -17.69 4.90 -24.32
CA VAL A 177 -17.39 4.75 -25.76
C VAL A 177 -18.51 4.04 -26.49
N LYS A 178 -18.97 2.86 -26.02
CA LYS A 178 -20.05 2.07 -26.65
C LYS A 178 -20.76 1.15 -25.65
N TRP A 179 -22.04 0.86 -25.91
CA TRP A 179 -22.85 -0.20 -25.28
C TRP A 179 -23.32 -1.17 -26.37
N SER A 180 -23.29 -2.47 -26.10
CA SER A 180 -23.85 -3.55 -26.93
C SER A 180 -24.66 -4.48 -26.06
#